data_AF-A0A9E4PN46-F1
#
_entry.id   AF-A0A9E4PN46-F1
#
_cell.length_a   1.000
_cell.length_b   1.000
_cell.length_c   1.000
_cell.angle_alpha   90.00
_cell.angle_beta   90.00
_cell.angle_gamma   90.00
#
_symmetry.space_group_name_H-M   'P 1'
#
loop_
_entity.id
_entity.type
_entity.pdbx_description
1 polymer ?
#
loop_
_entity_poly.entity_id
_entity_poly.type
_entity_poly.pdbx_seq_one_letter_code
_entity_poly.pdbx_strand_id
1 'polypeptide(L)'
;DGWSARIVGKGGKPGEVAVSASLVARLHQYAYQRGIAPNDRFFACNKHRVWQIVNRAFELTGIPKPEHVGTVHVLRHSGALARLAQTGNPKALQDQLRHVDARMTIRYLKTLSAQESLRINQGVDFRW
;
A
#
# COMPACT_ATOMS: atom_id res chain seq x y z
N ASP A 1 9.68 -5.67 16.38
CA ASP A 1 9.10 -4.39 15.90
C ASP A 1 9.20 -4.22 14.39
N GLY A 2 8.40 -3.30 13.83
CA GLY A 2 8.48 -2.91 12.41
C GLY A 2 9.57 -1.87 12.18
N TRP A 3 9.70 -1.41 10.94
CA TRP A 3 10.65 -0.36 10.53
C TRP A 3 9.91 0.82 9.92
N SER A 4 10.56 1.97 9.84
CA SER A 4 10.10 3.09 9.03
C SER A 4 11.08 3.38 7.88
N ALA A 5 10.54 3.86 6.76
CA ALA A 5 11.33 4.26 5.60
C ALA A 5 10.98 5.68 5.18
N ARG A 6 12.01 6.50 4.92
CA ARG A 6 11.84 7.84 4.34
C ARG A 6 11.72 7.75 2.83
N ILE A 7 10.66 8.32 2.28
CA ILE A 7 10.34 8.33 0.85
C ILE A 7 10.14 9.77 0.38
N VAL A 8 10.88 10.17 -0.66
CA VAL A 8 10.72 11.47 -1.31
C VAL A 8 9.53 11.41 -2.29
N GLY A 9 8.53 12.25 -2.04
CA GLY A 9 7.31 12.33 -2.86
C GLY A 9 7.35 13.45 -3.90
N LYS A 10 6.16 13.77 -4.45
CA LYS A 10 5.97 14.87 -5.40
C LYS A 10 6.47 16.20 -4.79
N GLY A 11 7.24 16.96 -5.57
CA GLY A 11 7.80 18.25 -5.15
C GLY A 11 8.94 18.13 -4.14
N GLY A 12 9.62 16.97 -4.08
CA GLY A 12 10.76 16.76 -3.17
C GLY A 12 10.36 16.58 -1.70
N LYS A 13 9.06 16.46 -1.41
CA LYS A 13 8.56 16.41 -0.03
C LYS A 13 8.92 15.07 0.63
N PRO A 14 9.75 15.04 1.69
CA PRO A 14 10.01 13.81 2.42
C PRO A 14 8.72 13.34 3.08
N GLY A 15 8.65 12.06 3.37
CA GLY A 15 7.64 11.51 4.25
C GLY A 15 8.03 10.11 4.66
N GLU A 16 7.35 9.63 5.67
CA GLU A 16 7.69 8.38 6.33
C GLU A 16 6.57 7.37 6.10
N VAL A 17 6.95 6.10 5.94
CA VAL A 17 6.00 4.99 5.84
C VAL A 17 6.45 3.85 6.72
N ALA A 18 5.50 3.11 7.27
CA ALA A 18 5.80 1.89 7.99
C ALA A 18 6.09 0.75 7.01
N VAL A 19 7.08 -0.07 7.35
CA VAL A 19 7.52 -1.25 6.62
C VAL A 19 7.52 -2.43 7.59
N SER A 20 6.88 -3.54 7.22
CA SER A 20 6.86 -4.72 8.09
C SER A 20 8.25 -5.33 8.24
N ALA A 21 8.52 -5.94 9.39
CA ALA A 21 9.78 -6.64 9.64
C ALA A 21 10.07 -7.71 8.58
N SER A 22 9.04 -8.44 8.13
CA SER A 22 9.16 -9.46 7.08
C SER A 22 9.56 -8.88 5.73
N LEU A 23 9.04 -7.71 5.36
CA LEU A 23 9.42 -7.03 4.12
C LEU A 23 10.86 -6.53 4.23
N VAL A 24 11.26 -5.95 5.36
CA VAL A 24 12.64 -5.52 5.59
C VAL A 24 13.61 -6.70 5.53
N ALA A 25 13.28 -7.85 6.11
CA ALA A 25 14.12 -9.04 6.02
C ALA A 25 14.32 -9.49 4.55
N ARG A 26 13.25 -9.48 3.74
CA ARG A 26 13.34 -9.80 2.30
C ARG A 26 14.17 -8.78 1.53
N LEU A 27 14.05 -7.50 1.88
CA LEU A 27 14.85 -6.44 1.27
C LEU A 27 16.34 -6.63 1.63
N HIS A 28 16.68 -6.87 2.89
CA HIS A 28 18.07 -7.15 3.29
C HIS A 28 18.65 -8.36 2.56
N GLN A 29 17.89 -9.46 2.46
CA GLN A 29 18.31 -10.64 1.70
C GLN A 29 18.58 -10.28 0.23
N TYR A 30 17.68 -9.52 -0.41
CA TYR A 30 17.86 -9.06 -1.78
C TYR A 30 19.11 -8.18 -1.93
N ALA A 31 19.34 -7.24 -1.01
CA ALA A 31 20.52 -6.37 -1.02
C ALA A 31 21.82 -7.16 -0.89
N TYR A 32 21.85 -8.13 0.02
CA TYR A 32 22.99 -9.03 0.20
C TYR A 32 23.28 -9.84 -1.07
N GLN A 33 22.26 -10.47 -1.66
CA GLN A 33 22.40 -11.26 -2.90
C GLN A 33 22.85 -10.43 -4.10
N ARG A 34 22.56 -9.12 -4.10
CA ARG A 34 22.86 -8.20 -5.20
C ARG A 34 24.09 -7.33 -4.93
N GLY A 35 24.74 -7.47 -3.77
CA GLY A 35 25.90 -6.66 -3.39
C GLY A 35 25.60 -5.17 -3.31
N ILE A 36 24.39 -4.78 -2.90
CA ILE A 36 23.95 -3.38 -2.86
C ILE A 36 24.61 -2.68 -1.66
N ALA A 37 25.37 -1.62 -1.91
CA ALA A 37 25.98 -0.82 -0.86
C ALA A 37 24.94 0.11 -0.17
N PRO A 38 25.19 0.60 1.06
CA PRO A 38 24.23 1.41 1.81
C PRO A 38 23.69 2.66 1.10
N ASN A 39 24.48 3.26 0.20
CA ASN A 39 24.12 4.48 -0.53
C ASN A 39 23.66 4.21 -1.97
N ASP A 40 23.62 2.95 -2.39
CA ASP A 40 23.19 2.58 -3.73
C ASP A 40 21.68 2.58 -3.86
N ARG A 41 21.22 2.70 -5.11
CA ARG A 41 19.81 2.47 -5.42
C ARG A 41 19.46 1.01 -5.17
N PHE A 42 18.50 0.78 -4.29
CA PHE A 42 17.96 -0.56 -4.00
C PHE A 42 17.46 -1.27 -5.27
N PHE A 43 16.78 -0.54 -6.14
CA PHE A 43 16.33 -1.03 -7.43
C PHE A 43 16.87 -0.11 -8.53
N ALA A 44 17.83 -0.60 -9.31
CA ALA A 44 18.40 0.11 -10.45
C ALA A 44 17.45 0.09 -11.67
N CYS A 45 16.26 0.68 -11.54
CA CYS A 45 15.29 0.77 -12.63
C CYS A 45 14.52 2.09 -12.62
N ASN A 46 13.88 2.40 -13.74
CA ASN A 46 13.03 3.58 -13.89
C ASN A 46 11.54 3.20 -13.74
N LYS A 47 10.66 4.22 -13.65
CA LYS A 47 9.21 4.05 -13.49
C LYS A 47 8.57 3.19 -14.59
N HIS A 48 9.05 3.29 -15.83
CA HIS A 48 8.51 2.51 -16.96
C HIS A 48 8.87 1.04 -16.83
N ARG A 49 10.09 0.74 -16.39
CA ARG A 49 10.53 -0.63 -16.15
C ARG A 49 9.76 -1.28 -14.99
N VAL A 50 9.51 -0.54 -13.92
CA VAL A 50 8.63 -1.01 -12.82
C VAL A 50 7.25 -1.35 -13.36
N TRP A 51 6.64 -0.45 -14.14
CA TRP A 51 5.33 -0.71 -14.75
C TRP A 51 5.32 -1.96 -15.63
N GLN A 52 6.33 -2.15 -16.51
CA GLN A 52 6.44 -3.34 -17.35
C GLN A 52 6.52 -4.63 -16.53
N ILE A 53 7.35 -4.66 -15.49
CA ILE A 53 7.50 -5.83 -14.61
C ILE A 53 6.17 -6.19 -13.95
N VAL A 54 5.49 -5.19 -13.39
CA VAL A 54 4.20 -5.40 -12.71
C VAL A 54 3.10 -5.77 -13.71
N ASN A 55 3.06 -5.15 -14.89
CA ASN A 55 2.08 -5.50 -15.93
C ASN A 55 2.26 -6.95 -16.41
N ARG A 56 3.52 -7.37 -16.63
CA ARG A 56 3.81 -8.74 -17.01
C ARG A 56 3.37 -9.74 -15.93
N ALA A 57 3.55 -9.41 -14.66
CA ALA A 57 3.06 -10.25 -13.57
C ALA A 57 1.52 -10.40 -13.61
N PHE A 58 0.78 -9.31 -13.86
CA PHE A 58 -0.67 -9.36 -14.03
C PHE A 58 -1.08 -10.28 -15.20
N GLU A 59 -0.46 -10.11 -16.37
CA GLU A 59 -0.72 -10.95 -17.56
C GLU A 59 -0.50 -12.43 -17.26
N LEU A 60 0.61 -12.78 -16.60
CA LEU A 60 0.94 -14.17 -16.25
C LEU A 60 -0.07 -14.80 -15.29
N THR A 61 -0.67 -13.99 -14.42
CA THR A 61 -1.66 -14.47 -13.43
C THR A 61 -3.09 -14.50 -13.96
N GLY A 62 -3.37 -13.86 -15.11
CA GLY A 62 -4.73 -13.70 -15.62
C GLY A 62 -5.64 -12.83 -14.74
N ILE A 63 -5.08 -12.09 -13.77
CA ILE A 63 -5.88 -11.22 -12.89
C ILE A 63 -6.46 -10.06 -13.71
N PRO A 64 -7.80 -9.91 -13.76
CA PRO A 64 -8.41 -8.81 -14.47
C PRO A 64 -8.08 -7.48 -13.78
N LYS A 65 -7.77 -6.45 -14.58
CA LYS A 65 -7.59 -5.08 -14.08
C LYS A 65 -8.70 -4.18 -14.62
N PRO A 66 -9.13 -3.16 -13.85
CA PRO A 66 -10.04 -2.15 -14.36
C PRO A 66 -9.49 -1.44 -15.59
N GLU A 67 -10.39 -1.06 -16.50
CA GLU A 67 -10.05 -0.25 -17.67
C GLU A 67 -9.42 1.09 -17.22
N HIS A 68 -8.45 1.59 -18.00
CA HIS A 68 -7.72 2.83 -17.74
C HIS A 68 -6.95 2.96 -16.41
N VAL A 69 -6.86 1.90 -15.61
CA VAL A 69 -6.06 1.89 -14.37
C VAL A 69 -4.74 1.16 -14.56
N GLY A 70 -3.63 1.82 -14.21
CA GLY A 70 -2.29 1.21 -14.24
C GLY A 70 -2.12 0.16 -13.15
N THR A 71 -1.45 -0.95 -13.46
CA THR A 71 -1.29 -2.11 -12.57
C THR A 71 -0.66 -1.78 -11.21
N VAL A 72 0.31 -0.86 -11.17
CA VAL A 72 0.89 -0.36 -9.91
C VAL A 72 -0.15 0.37 -9.04
N HIS A 73 -1.08 1.09 -9.67
CA HIS A 73 -2.17 1.77 -8.95
C HIS A 73 -3.19 0.77 -8.41
N VAL A 74 -3.49 -0.30 -9.16
CA VAL A 74 -4.31 -1.42 -8.67
C VAL A 74 -3.70 -2.01 -7.41
N LEU A 75 -2.41 -2.36 -7.41
CA LEU A 75 -1.73 -2.89 -6.23
C LEU A 75 -1.75 -1.94 -5.03
N ARG A 76 -1.56 -0.64 -5.27
CA ARG A 76 -1.69 0.38 -4.22
C ARG A 76 -3.10 0.36 -3.62
N HIS A 77 -4.13 0.26 -4.46
CA HIS A 77 -5.52 0.25 -4.02
C HIS A 77 -5.85 -1.02 -3.22
N SER A 78 -5.48 -2.19 -3.75
CA SER A 78 -5.66 -3.49 -3.07
C SER A 78 -4.93 -3.53 -1.73
N GLY A 79 -3.68 -3.05 -1.66
CA GLY A 79 -2.92 -2.98 -0.42
C GLY A 79 -3.52 -2.03 0.61
N ALA A 80 -4.15 -0.93 0.14
CA ALA A 80 -4.87 -0.01 1.02
C ALA A 80 -6.13 -0.65 1.62
N LEU A 81 -6.93 -1.37 0.82
CA LEU A 81 -8.09 -2.11 1.29
C LEU A 81 -7.70 -3.21 2.29
N ALA A 82 -6.68 -4.02 1.96
CA ALA A 82 -6.20 -5.08 2.84
C ALA A 82 -5.73 -4.53 4.20
N ARG A 83 -5.00 -3.41 4.20
CA ARG A 83 -4.59 -2.75 5.44
C ARG A 83 -5.78 -2.21 6.22
N LEU A 84 -6.74 -1.59 5.56
CA LEU A 84 -7.91 -1.03 6.21
C LEU A 84 -8.80 -2.12 6.82
N ALA A 85 -8.98 -3.24 6.11
CA ALA A 85 -9.67 -4.42 6.64
C ALA A 85 -8.98 -4.97 7.89
N GLN A 86 -7.64 -5.01 7.88
CA GLN A 86 -6.88 -5.55 9.01
C GLN A 86 -6.86 -4.62 10.23
N THR A 87 -6.78 -3.30 10.03
CA THR A 87 -6.61 -2.35 11.14
C THR A 87 -7.90 -1.70 11.60
N GLY A 88 -8.93 -1.64 10.76
CA GLY A 88 -10.14 -0.85 10.98
C GLY A 88 -9.87 0.66 11.15
N ASN A 89 -8.63 1.13 10.92
CA ASN A 89 -8.19 2.47 11.29
C ASN A 89 -7.89 3.30 10.04
N PRO A 90 -8.83 4.18 9.61
CA PRO A 90 -8.65 5.00 8.42
C PRO A 90 -7.57 6.06 8.59
N LYS A 91 -7.32 6.55 9.82
CA LYS A 91 -6.24 7.52 10.07
C LYS A 91 -4.87 6.87 9.84
N ALA A 92 -4.66 5.67 10.35
CA ALA A 92 -3.43 4.91 10.11
C ALA A 92 -3.23 4.62 8.61
N LEU A 93 -4.30 4.33 7.86
CA LEU A 93 -4.23 4.18 6.40
C LEU A 93 -3.86 5.49 5.70
N GLN A 94 -4.49 6.60 6.10
CA GLN A 94 -4.22 7.93 5.55
C GLN A 94 -2.75 8.30 5.71
N ASP A 95 -2.19 8.05 6.89
CA ASP A 95 -0.78 8.32 7.19
C ASP A 95 0.14 7.44 6.34
N GLN A 96 -0.13 6.14 6.27
CA GLN A 96 0.66 5.20 5.45
C GLN A 96 0.65 5.56 3.96
N LEU A 97 -0.50 5.96 3.42
CA LEU A 97 -0.63 6.35 2.01
C LEU A 97 -0.23 7.81 1.74
N ARG A 98 0.01 8.58 2.81
CA ARG A 98 0.34 9.99 2.81
C ARG A 98 -0.69 10.83 2.05
N HIS A 99 -1.98 10.56 2.28
CA HIS A 99 -3.04 11.38 1.69
C HIS A 99 -3.21 12.69 2.47
N VAL A 100 -3.15 13.80 1.74
CA VAL A 100 -3.37 15.14 2.31
C VAL A 100 -4.84 15.31 2.71
N ASP A 101 -5.75 14.85 1.85
CA ASP A 101 -7.20 14.92 2.07
C ASP A 101 -7.75 13.57 2.54
N ALA A 102 -8.45 13.58 3.68
CA ALA A 102 -9.11 12.41 4.24
C ALA A 102 -10.14 11.80 3.28
N ARG A 103 -10.76 12.61 2.39
CA ARG A 103 -11.69 12.11 1.35
C ARG A 103 -11.04 11.05 0.46
N MET A 104 -9.73 11.13 0.22
CA MET A 104 -9.02 10.12 -0.55
C MET A 104 -8.99 8.76 0.14
N THR A 105 -8.89 8.75 1.46
CA THR A 105 -8.89 7.55 2.31
C THR A 105 -10.31 7.01 2.52
N ILE A 106 -11.30 7.89 2.68
CA ILE A 106 -12.70 7.51 2.85
C ILE A 106 -13.23 6.71 1.65
N ARG A 107 -12.68 6.91 0.43
CA ARG A 107 -13.03 6.08 -0.73
C ARG A 107 -12.81 4.58 -0.49
N TYR A 108 -11.81 4.19 0.28
CA TYR A 108 -11.56 2.78 0.60
C TYR A 108 -12.57 2.21 1.60
N LEU A 109 -13.06 3.03 2.54
CA LEU A 109 -14.11 2.62 3.48
C LEU A 109 -15.41 2.28 2.75
N LYS A 110 -15.75 3.00 1.67
CA LYS A 110 -16.94 2.71 0.87
C LYS A 110 -16.86 1.35 0.15
N THR A 111 -15.65 0.87 -0.11
CA THR A 111 -15.40 -0.40 -0.81
C THR A 111 -15.37 -1.59 0.14
N LEU A 112 -14.94 -1.41 1.39
CA LEU A 112 -15.16 -2.39 2.46
C LEU A 112 -16.67 -2.42 2.77
N SER A 113 -17.30 -3.54 2.42
CA SER A 113 -18.70 -3.62 2.07
C SER A 113 -19.73 -3.20 3.15
N ALA A 114 -20.95 -2.94 2.68
CA ALA A 114 -22.14 -2.74 3.49
C ALA A 114 -22.44 -3.88 4.49
N GLN A 115 -21.99 -5.13 4.25
CA GLN A 115 -22.17 -6.24 5.20
C GLN A 115 -21.30 -6.09 6.45
N GLU A 116 -20.08 -5.56 6.30
CA GLU A 116 -19.19 -5.27 7.44
C GLU A 116 -19.76 -4.12 8.26
N SER A 117 -20.28 -3.10 7.58
CA SER A 117 -21.04 -2.01 8.21
C SER A 117 -22.28 -2.52 8.96
N LEU A 118 -23.06 -3.44 8.38
CA LEU A 118 -24.23 -4.03 9.04
C LEU A 118 -23.84 -4.82 10.29
N ARG A 119 -22.78 -5.65 10.23
CA ARG A 119 -22.28 -6.42 11.37
C ARG A 119 -21.80 -5.50 12.51
N ILE A 120 -21.11 -4.40 12.19
CA ILE A 120 -20.68 -3.41 13.19
C ILE A 120 -21.89 -2.74 13.84
N ASN A 121 -22.85 -2.28 13.03
CA ASN A 121 -24.05 -1.61 13.55
C ASN A 121 -24.94 -2.53 14.39
N GLN A 122 -24.98 -3.84 14.09
CA GLN A 122 -25.70 -4.82 14.92
C GLN A 122 -25.14 -4.96 16.34
N GLY A 123 -23.87 -4.62 16.55
CA GLY A 123 -23.23 -4.64 17.88
C GLY A 123 -23.34 -3.33 18.66
N VAL A 124 -23.96 -2.29 18.09
CA VAL A 124 -24.11 -1.00 18.76
C VAL A 124 -25.34 -1.06 19.69
N ASP A 125 -25.08 -1.25 20.98
CA ASP A 125 -26.07 -1.09 22.04
C ASP A 125 -25.84 0.24 22.74
N PHE A 126 -26.66 1.24 22.42
CA PHE A 126 -26.71 2.46 23.20
C PHE A 126 -27.44 2.13 24.50
N ARG A 127 -26.68 1.86 25.56
CA ARG A 127 -27.24 1.81 26.91
C ARG A 127 -27.79 3.18 27.24
N TRP A 128 -29.11 3.31 27.15
CA TRP A 128 -29.89 4.44 27.63
C TRP A 128 -29.91 4.46 29.15
#